data_AF-A0A314L608-F1
#
_entry.id   AF-A0A314L608-F1
#
_cell.length_a   1.000
_cell.length_b   1.000
_cell.length_c   1.000
_cell.angle_alpha   90.00
_cell.angle_beta   90.00
_cell.angle_gamma   90.00
#
_symmetry.space_group_name_H-M   'P 1'
#
loop_
_entity.id
_entity.type
_entity.pdbx_description
1 polymer ?
#
loop_
_entity_poly.entity_id
_entity_poly.type
_entity_poly.pdbx_seq_one_letter_code
_entity_poly.pdbx_strand_id
1 'polypeptide(L)'
;GKHYILCKVGFKSYEIERCTTNSEEWFEWTERGRNLIRRTTFSRKSMLWLCDNMKEASKVKGNYVKRWKTRDRTSETYCTRNFNSYGRCISIIGVIGRGRSVIIVPEAAFNAGWLEIALKIERFIKGGERRNVFKAYKEVEEGLQYSNIVRNHKWVGRELNDAKVNEDGGIIHISGNYKHNELLGRCLVGFFPEDSPEIVTLSEVRKWASYSWKQTKEINIYEMDKHRFLFEFSSKATADQVLKIEWFWKKL
;
A
#
# COMPACT_ATOMS: atom_id res chain seq x y z
N GLY A 1 19.76 -6.12 -20.67
CA GLY A 1 18.64 -5.24 -20.26
C GLY A 1 18.60 -5.17 -18.75
N LYS A 2 18.11 -4.08 -18.15
CA LYS A 2 17.97 -4.00 -16.69
C LYS A 2 16.86 -4.95 -16.23
N HIS A 3 17.21 -5.94 -15.42
CA HIS A 3 16.25 -6.88 -14.86
C HIS A 3 15.83 -6.38 -13.48
N TYR A 4 14.58 -5.94 -13.33
CA TYR A 4 14.04 -5.50 -12.06
C TYR A 4 12.62 -6.02 -11.86
N ILE A 5 12.17 -6.04 -10.60
CA ILE A 5 10.77 -6.25 -10.24
C ILE A 5 10.25 -5.08 -9.42
N LEU A 6 8.94 -4.84 -9.53
CA LEU A 6 8.22 -3.86 -8.73
C LEU A 6 7.23 -4.55 -7.80
N CYS A 7 7.25 -4.18 -6.52
CA CYS A 7 6.29 -4.62 -5.51
C CYS A 7 5.59 -3.40 -4.91
N LYS A 8 4.30 -3.51 -4.60
CA LYS A 8 3.53 -2.47 -3.92
C LYS A 8 2.96 -3.06 -2.64
N VAL A 9 3.12 -2.34 -1.53
CA VAL A 9 2.57 -2.74 -0.22
C VAL A 9 2.10 -1.49 0.50
N GLY A 10 0.78 -1.39 0.70
CA GLY A 10 0.15 -0.17 1.21
C GLY A 10 0.54 1.06 0.37
N PHE A 11 0.99 2.11 1.03
CA PHE A 11 1.39 3.38 0.40
C PHE A 11 2.85 3.43 -0.07
N LYS A 12 3.55 2.29 -0.11
CA LYS A 12 4.95 2.20 -0.51
C LYS A 12 5.14 1.32 -1.72
N SER A 13 6.15 1.64 -2.52
CA SER A 13 6.64 0.80 -3.61
C SER A 13 8.07 0.37 -3.37
N TYR A 14 8.40 -0.81 -3.89
CA TYR A 14 9.73 -1.40 -3.82
C TYR A 14 10.17 -1.81 -5.20
N GLU A 15 11.36 -1.36 -5.57
CA GLU A 15 12.05 -1.75 -6.79
C GLU A 15 13.24 -2.59 -6.39
N ILE A 16 13.33 -3.80 -6.95
CA ILE A 16 14.46 -4.69 -6.73
C ILE A 16 15.10 -4.95 -8.07
N GLU A 17 16.26 -4.34 -8.27
CA GLU A 17 17.08 -4.48 -9.47
C GLU A 17 18.12 -5.57 -9.22
N ARG A 18 18.26 -6.48 -10.20
CA ARG A 18 19.33 -7.48 -10.21
C ARG A 18 20.53 -6.87 -10.92
N CYS A 19 21.66 -6.86 -10.24
CA CYS A 19 22.93 -6.41 -10.75
C CYS A 19 23.90 -7.57 -10.83
N THR A 20 24.61 -7.67 -11.94
CA THR A 20 25.56 -8.76 -12.20
C THR A 20 26.85 -8.19 -12.76
N THR A 21 27.98 -8.67 -12.25
CA THR A 21 29.29 -8.59 -12.91
C THR A 21 29.69 -10.00 -13.33
N ASN A 22 30.84 -10.14 -14.01
CA ASN A 22 31.34 -11.44 -14.47
C ASN A 22 31.51 -12.47 -13.35
N SER A 23 31.62 -12.05 -12.07
CA SER A 23 31.85 -12.93 -10.93
C SER A 23 30.87 -12.78 -9.77
N GLU A 24 30.00 -11.77 -9.76
CA GLU A 24 29.15 -11.47 -8.61
C GLU A 24 27.74 -11.02 -9.02
N GLU A 25 26.72 -11.58 -8.35
CA GLU A 25 25.32 -11.17 -8.45
C GLU A 25 24.89 -10.54 -7.11
N TRP A 26 24.36 -9.32 -7.18
CA TRP A 26 23.76 -8.62 -6.05
C TRP A 26 22.43 -7.97 -6.45
N PHE A 27 21.70 -7.50 -5.45
CA PHE A 27 20.38 -6.91 -5.64
C PHE A 27 20.33 -5.55 -4.99
N GLU A 28 19.94 -4.53 -5.75
CA GLU A 28 19.61 -3.21 -5.21
C GLU A 28 18.14 -3.16 -4.85
N TRP A 29 17.84 -2.93 -3.58
CA TRP A 29 16.47 -2.76 -3.08
C TRP A 29 16.22 -1.29 -2.79
N THR A 30 15.33 -0.69 -3.57
CA THR A 30 14.88 0.70 -3.40
C THR A 30 13.46 0.72 -2.84
N GLU A 31 13.27 1.30 -1.65
CA GLU A 31 11.97 1.68 -1.08
C GLU A 31 11.63 3.11 -1.49
N ARG A 32 10.40 3.32 -1.97
CA ARG A 32 9.84 4.65 -2.24
C ARG A 32 8.52 4.83 -1.49
N GLY A 33 8.38 5.98 -0.83
CA GLY A 33 7.16 6.45 -0.16
C GLY A 33 6.90 7.92 -0.47
N ARG A 34 5.88 8.52 0.15
CA ARG A 34 5.36 9.87 -0.19
C ARG A 34 6.44 10.94 -0.34
N ASN A 35 7.41 10.98 0.57
CA ASN A 35 8.56 11.91 0.54
C ASN A 35 9.87 11.19 0.94
N LEU A 36 9.98 9.90 0.65
CA LEU A 36 11.10 9.07 1.12
C LEU A 36 11.59 8.15 0.01
N ILE A 37 12.89 8.16 -0.24
CA ILE A 37 13.57 7.15 -1.04
C ILE A 37 14.70 6.58 -0.19
N ARG A 38 14.71 5.25 0.00
CA ARG A 38 15.80 4.54 0.65
C ARG A 38 16.29 3.45 -0.26
N ARG A 39 17.61 3.28 -0.33
CA ARG A 39 18.24 2.24 -1.12
C ARG A 39 19.19 1.44 -0.25
N THR A 40 19.27 0.16 -0.53
CA THR A 40 20.23 -0.76 0.08
C THR A 40 20.62 -1.81 -0.93
N THR A 41 21.75 -2.47 -0.70
CA THR A 41 22.23 -3.56 -1.55
C THR A 41 22.39 -4.82 -0.73
N PHE A 42 22.13 -5.98 -1.35
CA PHE A 42 22.23 -7.27 -0.71
C PHE A 42 22.83 -8.31 -1.66
N SER A 43 23.65 -9.20 -1.11
CA SER A 43 24.09 -10.40 -1.83
C SER A 43 22.90 -11.30 -2.16
N ARG A 44 23.04 -12.17 -3.16
CA ARG A 44 22.04 -13.22 -3.46
C ARG A 44 21.68 -14.04 -2.23
N LYS A 45 22.67 -14.42 -1.43
CA LYS A 45 22.50 -15.19 -0.20
C LYS A 45 21.69 -14.43 0.84
N SER A 46 22.03 -13.15 1.08
CA SER A 46 21.31 -12.28 2.01
C SER A 46 19.86 -12.05 1.55
N MET A 47 19.61 -11.88 0.25
CA MET A 47 18.26 -11.74 -0.30
C MET A 47 17.39 -12.98 -0.10
N LEU A 48 17.92 -14.19 -0.38
CA LEU A 48 17.18 -15.44 -0.15
C LEU A 48 16.87 -15.62 1.34
N TRP A 49 17.84 -15.34 2.21
CA TRP A 49 17.64 -15.37 3.65
C TRP A 49 16.55 -14.38 4.12
N LEU A 50 16.49 -13.18 3.52
CA LEU A 50 15.40 -12.22 3.79
C LEU A 50 14.03 -12.79 3.37
N CYS A 51 13.94 -13.41 2.20
CA CYS A 51 12.70 -14.06 1.75
C CYS A 51 12.22 -15.13 2.75
N ASP A 52 13.12 -15.98 3.24
CA ASP A 52 12.75 -17.03 4.19
C ASP A 52 12.28 -16.46 5.53
N ASN A 53 12.93 -15.41 6.03
CA ASN A 53 12.48 -14.70 7.23
C ASN A 53 11.11 -14.02 7.03
N MET A 54 10.85 -13.44 5.86
CA MET A 54 9.55 -12.83 5.55
C MET A 54 8.45 -13.89 5.48
N LYS A 55 8.70 -15.07 4.89
CA LYS A 55 7.77 -16.21 4.92
C LYS A 55 7.50 -16.67 6.35
N GLU A 56 8.55 -16.84 7.15
CA GLU A 56 8.44 -17.26 8.55
C GLU A 56 7.65 -16.25 9.39
N ALA A 57 7.95 -14.95 9.23
CA ALA A 57 7.22 -13.87 9.87
C ALA A 57 5.73 -13.82 9.52
N SER A 58 5.36 -14.37 8.35
CA SER A 58 3.98 -14.40 7.86
C SER A 58 3.14 -15.52 8.48
N LYS A 59 3.77 -16.59 8.97
CA LYS A 59 3.04 -17.75 9.55
C LYS A 59 2.39 -17.42 10.89
N VAL A 60 2.91 -16.44 11.60
CA VAL A 60 2.50 -16.19 12.98
C VAL A 60 1.61 -14.94 13.04
N LYS A 61 0.46 -15.11 13.70
CA LYS A 61 -0.54 -14.06 13.91
C LYS A 61 -0.21 -13.21 15.15
N GLY A 62 -0.84 -12.03 15.24
CA GLY A 62 -0.71 -11.15 16.40
C GLY A 62 0.61 -10.37 16.47
N ASN A 63 0.78 -9.67 17.60
CA ASN A 63 1.83 -8.67 17.80
C ASN A 63 2.94 -9.24 18.68
N TYR A 64 4.09 -9.51 18.07
CA TYR A 64 5.30 -9.88 18.80
C TYR A 64 6.52 -9.46 17.97
N VAL A 65 7.62 -9.19 18.66
CA VAL A 65 8.87 -8.81 18.01
C VAL A 65 9.75 -10.03 17.82
N LYS A 66 10.30 -10.22 16.61
CA LYS A 66 11.30 -11.27 16.33
C LYS A 66 12.41 -10.68 15.49
N ARG A 67 13.65 -11.00 15.85
CA ARG A 67 14.87 -10.45 15.24
C ARG A 67 15.71 -11.58 14.68
N TRP A 68 16.23 -11.37 13.49
CA TRP A 68 17.14 -12.25 12.78
C TRP A 68 18.35 -11.43 12.34
N LYS A 69 19.53 -12.06 12.36
CA LYS A 69 20.78 -11.47 11.88
C LYS A 69 21.49 -12.49 10.99
N THR A 70 22.10 -12.02 9.92
CA THR A 70 23.09 -12.75 9.15
C THR A 70 24.30 -11.86 8.87
N ARG A 71 25.45 -12.48 8.63
CA ARG A 71 26.69 -11.80 8.27
C ARG A 71 27.32 -12.51 7.08
N ASP A 72 27.67 -11.71 6.08
CA ASP A 72 28.54 -12.10 4.97
C ASP A 72 29.94 -11.48 5.20
N ARG A 73 30.90 -11.74 4.30
CA ARG A 73 32.31 -11.31 4.49
C ARG A 73 32.46 -9.80 4.72
N THR A 74 31.65 -8.99 4.05
CA THR A 74 31.76 -7.53 4.01
C THR A 74 30.51 -6.81 4.53
N SER A 75 29.44 -7.54 4.85
CA SER A 75 28.15 -6.96 5.21
C SER A 75 27.44 -7.71 6.33
N GLU A 76 26.67 -6.99 7.12
CA GLU A 76 25.71 -7.55 8.07
C GLU A 76 24.30 -7.16 7.66
N THR A 77 23.39 -8.13 7.67
CA THR A 77 21.98 -7.89 7.39
C THR A 77 21.15 -8.28 8.61
N TYR A 78 20.31 -7.37 9.06
CA TYR A 78 19.36 -7.58 10.14
C TYR A 78 17.95 -7.55 9.57
N CYS A 79 17.10 -8.47 10.02
CA CYS A 79 15.68 -8.49 9.70
C CYS A 79 14.90 -8.52 11.02
N THR A 80 13.91 -7.67 11.18
CA THR A 80 13.09 -7.61 12.39
C THR A 80 11.63 -7.53 12.00
N ARG A 81 10.82 -8.45 12.53
CA ARG A 81 9.36 -8.30 12.57
C ARG A 81 9.01 -7.43 13.76
N ASN A 82 8.35 -6.32 13.52
CA ASN A 82 7.98 -5.32 14.51
C ASN A 82 6.51 -4.91 14.37
N PHE A 83 6.01 -4.14 15.33
CA PHE A 83 4.68 -3.54 15.28
C PHE A 83 4.66 -2.20 16.00
N ASN A 84 3.77 -1.30 15.58
CA ASN A 84 3.48 -0.03 16.25
C ASN A 84 1.99 0.32 16.09
N SER A 85 1.61 1.55 16.44
CA SER A 85 0.24 2.05 16.27
C SER A 85 -0.28 2.01 14.82
N TYR A 86 0.61 1.99 13.83
CA TYR A 86 0.28 1.89 12.41
C TYR A 86 0.23 0.44 11.89
N GLY A 87 0.44 -0.55 12.75
CA GLY A 87 0.39 -1.97 12.42
C GLY A 87 1.76 -2.65 12.38
N ARG A 88 1.80 -3.84 11.78
CA ARG A 88 2.99 -4.69 11.75
C ARG A 88 3.89 -4.33 10.56
N CYS A 89 5.19 -4.49 10.73
CA CYS A 89 6.16 -4.26 9.67
C CYS A 89 7.37 -5.20 9.78
N ILE A 90 8.06 -5.36 8.66
CA ILE A 90 9.39 -5.92 8.58
C ILE A 90 10.37 -4.76 8.39
N SER A 91 11.31 -4.61 9.33
CA SER A 91 12.45 -3.71 9.20
C SER A 91 13.67 -4.52 8.79
N ILE A 92 14.30 -4.10 7.69
CA ILE A 92 15.52 -4.69 7.16
C ILE A 92 16.61 -3.64 7.26
N ILE A 93 17.75 -3.99 7.86
CA ILE A 93 18.89 -3.09 8.02
C ILE A 93 20.08 -3.75 7.34
N GLY A 94 20.66 -3.07 6.35
CA GLY A 94 21.93 -3.43 5.74
C GLY A 94 23.05 -2.62 6.37
N VAL A 95 24.14 -3.27 6.73
CA VAL A 95 25.37 -2.63 7.19
C VAL A 95 26.51 -3.08 6.29
N ILE A 96 27.17 -2.13 5.62
CA ILE A 96 28.31 -2.38 4.74
C ILE A 96 29.41 -1.39 5.13
N GLY A 97 30.52 -1.89 5.68
CA GLY A 97 31.55 -1.04 6.28
C GLY A 97 30.98 -0.13 7.37
N ARG A 98 31.11 1.20 7.20
CA ARG A 98 30.51 2.21 8.09
C ARG A 98 29.10 2.64 7.66
N GLY A 99 28.64 2.22 6.49
CA GLY A 99 27.33 2.60 5.95
C GLY A 99 26.22 1.74 6.57
N ARG A 100 25.11 2.39 6.92
CA ARG A 100 23.89 1.74 7.41
C ARG A 100 22.68 2.22 6.60
N SER A 101 21.92 1.27 6.09
CA SER A 101 20.68 1.49 5.32
C SER A 101 19.51 0.79 5.98
N VAL A 102 18.28 1.27 5.74
CA VAL A 102 17.06 0.68 6.31
C VAL A 102 15.97 0.61 5.25
N ILE A 103 15.29 -0.53 5.17
CA ILE A 103 14.05 -0.72 4.42
C ILE A 103 12.94 -1.11 5.40
N ILE A 104 11.74 -0.55 5.24
CA ILE A 104 10.59 -0.87 6.09
C ILE A 104 9.42 -1.32 5.23
N VAL A 105 9.13 -2.62 5.25
CA VAL A 105 8.01 -3.25 4.56
C VAL A 105 6.82 -3.38 5.51
N PRO A 106 5.78 -2.54 5.41
CA PRO A 106 4.58 -2.69 6.23
C PRO A 106 3.83 -3.97 5.85
N GLU A 107 2.92 -4.41 6.70
CA GLU A 107 1.95 -5.42 6.32
C GLU A 107 0.82 -4.79 5.50
N ALA A 108 0.38 -5.45 4.42
CA ALA A 108 -0.65 -4.90 3.52
C ALA A 108 -2.03 -4.76 4.19
N ALA A 109 -2.37 -5.72 5.05
CA ALA A 109 -3.60 -5.77 5.83
C ALA A 109 -3.37 -6.56 7.12
N PHE A 110 -4.26 -6.44 8.09
CA PHE A 110 -4.12 -7.13 9.37
C PHE A 110 -4.05 -8.65 9.19
N ASN A 111 -2.94 -9.27 9.61
CA ASN A 111 -2.66 -10.69 9.47
C ASN A 111 -2.49 -11.24 8.03
N ALA A 112 -2.31 -10.39 7.01
CA ALA A 112 -2.00 -10.81 5.64
C ALA A 112 -0.55 -11.32 5.45
N GLY A 113 0.38 -10.88 6.29
CA GLY A 113 1.80 -11.19 6.26
C GLY A 113 2.54 -10.56 5.07
N TRP A 114 3.68 -11.17 4.75
CA TRP A 114 4.62 -10.77 3.69
C TRP A 114 4.92 -11.92 2.72
N LEU A 115 4.10 -12.97 2.71
CA LEU A 115 4.33 -14.17 1.93
C LEU A 115 4.38 -13.87 0.43
N GLU A 116 3.44 -13.07 -0.08
CA GLU A 116 3.35 -12.76 -1.51
C GLU A 116 4.61 -12.03 -2.03
N ILE A 117 5.04 -10.98 -1.32
CA ILE A 117 6.25 -10.24 -1.67
C ILE A 117 7.49 -11.14 -1.57
N ALA A 118 7.61 -11.96 -0.52
CA ALA A 118 8.73 -12.89 -0.36
C ALA A 118 8.82 -13.88 -1.53
N LEU A 119 7.70 -14.49 -1.93
CA LEU A 119 7.64 -15.41 -3.06
C LEU A 119 7.91 -14.72 -4.39
N LYS A 120 7.49 -13.46 -4.56
CA LYS A 120 7.79 -12.69 -5.77
C LYS A 120 9.29 -12.41 -5.91
N ILE A 121 9.93 -11.98 -4.82
CA ILE A 121 11.37 -11.74 -4.77
C ILE A 121 12.15 -13.04 -4.97
N GLU A 122 11.77 -14.11 -4.28
CA GLU A 122 12.43 -15.41 -4.42
C GLU A 122 12.34 -15.96 -5.84
N ARG A 123 11.16 -15.91 -6.48
CA ARG A 123 11.01 -16.29 -7.88
C ARG A 123 11.87 -15.44 -8.79
N PHE A 124 11.98 -14.14 -8.51
CA PHE A 124 12.86 -13.26 -9.26
C PHE A 124 14.33 -13.65 -9.11
N ILE A 125 14.80 -14.03 -7.92
CA ILE A 125 16.18 -14.48 -7.69
C ILE A 125 16.44 -15.84 -8.36
N LYS A 126 15.51 -16.79 -8.23
CA LYS A 126 15.64 -18.16 -8.76
C LYS A 126 15.44 -18.24 -10.27
N GLY A 127 14.67 -17.32 -10.85
CA GLY A 127 14.28 -17.31 -12.26
C GLY A 127 15.38 -16.93 -13.26
N GLY A 128 16.66 -17.15 -12.93
CA GLY A 128 17.76 -16.94 -13.86
C GLY A 128 17.46 -17.59 -15.22
N GLU A 129 17.51 -16.80 -16.29
CA GLU A 129 17.46 -17.22 -17.69
C GLU A 129 16.24 -18.02 -18.19
N ARG A 130 15.09 -17.98 -17.52
CA ARG A 130 13.84 -18.23 -18.27
C ARG A 130 13.47 -16.94 -18.97
N ARG A 131 13.66 -16.90 -20.29
CA ARG A 131 12.94 -16.02 -21.22
C ARG A 131 11.45 -16.20 -20.98
N ASN A 132 10.93 -15.53 -19.97
CA ASN A 132 9.51 -15.29 -19.95
C ASN A 132 9.28 -14.27 -21.04
N VAL A 133 8.76 -14.76 -22.17
CA VAL A 133 7.89 -14.00 -23.04
C VAL A 133 6.66 -13.62 -22.20
N PHE A 134 6.83 -12.70 -21.25
CA PHE A 134 5.71 -11.98 -20.69
C PHE A 134 5.39 -10.90 -21.71
N LYS A 135 4.20 -11.02 -22.30
CA LYS A 135 3.57 -10.03 -23.17
C LYS A 135 3.98 -8.63 -22.74
N ALA A 136 4.51 -7.88 -23.70
CA ALA A 136 4.75 -6.46 -23.58
C ALA A 136 3.52 -5.78 -22.96
N TYR A 137 3.66 -5.31 -21.72
CA TYR A 137 2.78 -4.27 -21.24
C TYR A 137 3.37 -2.96 -21.74
N LYS A 138 2.74 -2.48 -22.82
CA LYS A 138 2.87 -1.18 -23.50
C LYS A 138 4.29 -0.74 -23.81
N GLU A 139 4.56 -0.62 -25.11
CA GLU A 139 5.55 0.31 -25.63
C GLU A 139 5.55 1.58 -24.77
N VAL A 140 6.70 1.86 -24.16
CA VAL A 140 6.97 3.20 -23.66
C VAL A 140 7.26 4.00 -24.92
N GLU A 141 6.32 4.86 -25.33
CA GLU A 141 6.60 5.91 -26.31
C GLU A 141 7.85 6.66 -25.83
N GLU A 142 8.89 6.66 -26.67
CA GLU A 142 10.07 7.48 -26.48
C GLU A 142 9.65 8.95 -26.41
N GLY A 143 9.87 9.59 -25.25
CA GLY A 143 9.62 11.02 -25.06
C GLY A 143 8.98 11.43 -23.73
N LEU A 144 8.45 10.48 -22.93
CA LEU A 144 7.77 10.85 -21.69
C LEU A 144 8.70 10.85 -20.47
N GLN A 145 9.19 12.04 -20.11
CA GLN A 145 9.87 12.28 -18.84
C GLN A 145 8.92 11.96 -17.66
N TYR A 146 9.38 11.14 -16.70
CA TYR A 146 8.56 10.59 -15.61
C TYR A 146 7.90 11.66 -14.72
N SER A 147 8.42 12.89 -14.72
CA SER A 147 7.79 14.08 -14.12
C SER A 147 6.35 14.30 -14.62
N ASN A 148 6.08 14.03 -15.89
CA ASN A 148 4.75 14.15 -16.48
C ASN A 148 3.84 12.99 -16.06
N ILE A 149 4.40 11.79 -15.88
CA ILE A 149 3.66 10.61 -15.43
C ILE A 149 3.26 10.74 -13.95
N VAL A 150 4.15 11.25 -13.10
CA VAL A 150 3.87 11.46 -11.66
C VAL A 150 2.90 12.61 -11.43
N ARG A 151 2.98 13.69 -12.22
CA ARG A 151 1.96 14.74 -12.21
C ARG A 151 0.59 14.20 -12.62
N ASN A 152 0.53 13.28 -13.57
CA ASN A 152 -0.71 12.66 -14.03
C ASN A 152 -1.18 11.46 -13.18
N HIS A 153 -0.40 10.98 -12.20
CA HIS A 153 -0.74 9.86 -11.32
C HIS A 153 -1.49 10.26 -10.03
N LYS A 154 -1.77 11.56 -9.85
CA LYS A 154 -2.86 12.00 -8.96
C LYS A 154 -4.12 12.14 -9.82
N TRP A 155 -4.98 11.12 -9.81
CA TRP A 155 -6.39 11.20 -10.21
C TRP A 155 -6.75 12.11 -11.41
N VAL A 156 -6.04 11.98 -12.53
CA VAL A 156 -6.51 12.56 -13.79
C VAL A 156 -6.71 11.40 -14.77
N GLY A 157 -7.94 10.87 -14.78
CA GLY A 157 -8.44 10.19 -15.97
C GLY A 157 -8.28 11.15 -17.14
N ARG A 158 -7.85 10.63 -18.29
CA ARG A 158 -7.44 11.43 -19.47
C ARG A 158 -8.59 12.23 -20.13
N GLU A 159 -9.70 12.44 -19.43
CA GLU A 159 -10.93 13.10 -19.86
C GLU A 159 -11.47 14.11 -18.82
N LEU A 160 -10.65 14.57 -17.87
CA LEU A 160 -11.06 15.50 -16.80
C LEU A 160 -11.01 16.99 -17.18
N ASN A 161 -11.04 17.31 -18.48
CA ASN A 161 -11.06 18.71 -18.91
C ASN A 161 -12.44 19.38 -18.83
N ASP A 162 -13.50 18.64 -18.48
CA ASP A 162 -14.88 19.17 -18.47
C ASP A 162 -15.51 19.31 -17.08
N ALA A 163 -14.80 18.96 -15.99
CA ALA A 163 -15.35 19.09 -14.64
C ALA A 163 -15.17 20.53 -14.12
N LYS A 164 -16.29 21.21 -13.87
CA LYS A 164 -16.29 22.47 -13.13
C LYS A 164 -16.30 22.17 -11.63
N VAL A 165 -15.29 22.68 -10.94
CA VAL A 165 -15.16 22.61 -9.49
C VAL A 165 -15.56 23.97 -8.93
N ASN A 166 -16.64 24.01 -8.15
CA ASN A 166 -17.04 25.20 -7.40
C ASN A 166 -16.87 24.91 -5.90
N GLU A 167 -16.23 25.84 -5.20
CA GLU A 167 -16.16 25.87 -3.74
C GLU A 167 -17.22 26.83 -3.21
N ASP A 168 -18.15 26.30 -2.41
CA ASP A 168 -19.06 27.11 -1.60
C ASP A 168 -19.01 26.60 -0.16
N GLY A 169 -18.75 27.49 0.80
CA GLY A 169 -18.76 27.17 2.23
C GLY A 169 -17.86 26.01 2.68
N GLY A 170 -16.77 25.68 1.97
CA GLY A 170 -15.88 24.57 2.33
C GLY A 170 -16.32 23.19 1.80
N ILE A 171 -17.37 23.13 0.99
CA ILE A 171 -17.82 21.93 0.29
C ILE A 171 -17.43 22.04 -1.19
N ILE A 172 -16.63 21.08 -1.66
CA ILE A 172 -16.24 20.99 -3.07
C ILE A 172 -17.36 20.30 -3.84
N HIS A 173 -18.10 21.06 -4.66
CA HIS A 173 -19.08 20.50 -5.59
C HIS A 173 -18.39 20.15 -6.91
N ILE A 174 -18.31 18.85 -7.21
CA ILE A 174 -17.82 18.34 -8.49
C ILE A 174 -19.03 17.82 -9.27
N SER A 175 -19.48 18.59 -10.27
CA SER A 175 -20.55 18.16 -11.18
C SER A 175 -19.99 17.87 -12.56
N GLY A 176 -20.18 16.64 -13.04
CA GLY A 176 -19.85 16.23 -14.40
C GLY A 176 -20.75 15.08 -14.88
N ASN A 177 -21.08 15.08 -16.17
CA ASN A 177 -22.03 14.14 -16.76
C ASN A 177 -21.32 12.82 -17.12
N TYR A 178 -21.07 11.98 -16.12
CA TYR A 178 -20.27 10.76 -16.29
C TYR A 178 -21.13 9.50 -16.46
N LYS A 179 -20.93 8.79 -17.58
CA LYS A 179 -21.57 7.48 -17.88
C LYS A 179 -20.96 6.28 -17.13
N HIS A 180 -19.91 6.45 -16.33
CA HIS A 180 -19.23 5.37 -15.59
C HIS A 180 -19.13 5.67 -14.09
N ASN A 181 -20.28 5.95 -13.47
CA ASN A 181 -20.39 6.32 -12.06
C ASN A 181 -20.61 5.12 -11.12
N GLU A 182 -20.24 3.90 -11.54
CA GLU A 182 -20.51 2.68 -10.76
C GLU A 182 -19.67 2.60 -9.48
N LEU A 183 -18.41 3.05 -9.52
CA LEU A 183 -17.50 3.00 -8.37
C LEU A 183 -17.80 4.08 -7.32
N LEU A 184 -18.23 5.28 -7.73
CA LEU A 184 -18.63 6.33 -6.78
C LEU A 184 -20.08 6.14 -6.32
N GLY A 185 -20.94 5.56 -7.17
CA GLY A 185 -22.33 5.29 -6.82
C GLY A 185 -22.50 4.30 -5.67
N ARG A 186 -21.48 3.49 -5.37
CA ARG A 186 -21.46 2.57 -4.22
C ARG A 186 -20.75 3.12 -2.98
N CYS A 187 -20.36 4.39 -2.98
CA CYS A 187 -19.60 5.00 -1.90
C CYS A 187 -20.38 6.14 -1.25
N LEU A 188 -20.38 6.21 0.09
CA LEU A 188 -20.94 7.31 0.87
C LEU A 188 -19.85 7.96 1.72
N VAL A 189 -19.96 9.27 1.94
CA VAL A 189 -19.08 10.02 2.84
C VAL A 189 -19.89 10.53 4.01
N GLY A 190 -19.44 10.22 5.22
CA GLY A 190 -19.99 10.74 6.47
C GLY A 190 -19.06 11.78 7.10
N PHE A 191 -19.66 12.73 7.81
CA PHE A 191 -18.96 13.80 8.52
C PHE A 191 -19.47 13.94 9.96
N PHE A 192 -18.56 14.15 10.90
CA PHE A 192 -18.85 14.50 12.29
C PHE A 192 -18.57 15.99 12.52
N PRO A 193 -19.42 16.74 13.24
CA PRO A 193 -19.15 18.14 13.54
C PRO A 193 -17.82 18.33 14.29
N GLU A 194 -17.02 19.30 13.86
CA GLU A 194 -15.73 19.65 14.50
C GLU A 194 -15.90 20.17 15.94
N ASP A 195 -17.08 20.68 16.28
CA ASP A 195 -17.42 21.19 17.62
C ASP A 195 -17.66 20.09 18.67
N SER A 196 -17.54 18.81 18.29
CA SER A 196 -17.69 17.71 19.23
C SER A 196 -16.40 17.49 20.05
N PRO A 197 -16.47 17.46 21.40
CA PRO A 197 -15.29 17.27 22.25
C PRO A 197 -14.72 15.85 22.19
N GLU A 198 -15.39 14.94 21.49
CA GLU A 198 -15.05 13.52 21.41
C GLU A 198 -14.45 13.19 20.03
N ILE A 199 -13.17 12.84 20.00
CA ILE A 199 -12.51 12.39 18.76
C ILE A 199 -13.07 11.01 18.41
N VAL A 200 -13.93 10.97 17.40
CA VAL A 200 -14.51 9.72 16.89
C VAL A 200 -13.45 8.93 16.13
N THR A 201 -13.15 7.73 16.61
CA THR A 201 -12.15 6.85 16.00
C THR A 201 -12.75 5.97 14.91
N LEU A 202 -11.93 5.55 13.94
CA LEU A 202 -12.32 4.58 12.91
C LEU A 202 -12.89 3.27 13.50
N SER A 203 -12.40 2.86 14.67
CA SER A 203 -12.90 1.66 15.37
C SER A 203 -14.34 1.83 15.86
N GLU A 204 -14.68 3.01 16.38
CA GLU A 204 -16.04 3.33 16.82
C GLU A 204 -17.00 3.42 15.65
N VAL A 205 -16.57 4.04 14.55
CA VAL A 205 -17.35 4.10 13.30
C VAL A 205 -17.61 2.70 12.74
N ARG A 206 -16.61 1.82 12.75
CA ARG A 206 -16.77 0.41 12.34
C ARG A 206 -17.75 -0.34 13.22
N LYS A 207 -17.67 -0.16 14.53
CA LYS A 207 -18.58 -0.79 15.49
C LYS A 207 -20.01 -0.30 15.32
N TRP A 208 -20.20 1.01 15.15
CA TRP A 208 -21.51 1.61 14.88
C TRP A 208 -22.07 1.14 13.54
N ALA A 209 -21.32 1.22 12.45
CA ALA A 209 -21.78 0.82 11.11
C ALA A 209 -22.17 -0.67 11.09
N SER A 210 -21.42 -1.53 11.79
CA SER A 210 -21.73 -2.95 11.92
C SER A 210 -23.01 -3.21 12.73
N TYR A 211 -23.38 -2.31 13.65
CA TYR A 211 -24.59 -2.41 14.47
C TYR A 211 -25.82 -1.80 13.78
N SER A 212 -25.64 -0.65 13.14
CA SER A 212 -26.69 0.10 12.46
C SER A 212 -27.00 -0.52 11.10
N TRP A 213 -25.99 -0.91 10.33
CA TRP A 213 -26.14 -1.43 8.96
C TRP A 213 -25.94 -2.95 8.89
N LYS A 214 -26.59 -3.70 9.80
CA LYS A 214 -26.49 -5.17 9.89
C LYS A 214 -26.91 -5.91 8.61
N GLN A 215 -27.68 -5.26 7.74
CA GLN A 215 -28.21 -5.87 6.51
C GLN A 215 -27.25 -5.76 5.32
N THR A 216 -26.24 -4.89 5.38
CA THR A 216 -25.27 -4.71 4.31
C THR A 216 -24.04 -5.59 4.55
N LYS A 217 -23.86 -6.61 3.70
CA LYS A 217 -22.65 -7.45 3.71
C LYS A 217 -21.45 -6.64 3.22
N GLU A 218 -20.33 -6.78 3.94
CA GLU A 218 -19.00 -6.24 3.64
C GLU A 218 -18.98 -4.75 3.25
N ILE A 219 -18.92 -3.89 4.28
CA ILE A 219 -18.67 -2.45 4.10
C ILE A 219 -17.20 -2.19 4.42
N ASN A 220 -16.48 -1.60 3.47
CA ASN A 220 -15.13 -1.10 3.75
C ASN A 220 -15.24 0.34 4.27
N ILE A 221 -14.58 0.62 5.40
CA ILE A 221 -14.61 1.93 6.03
C ILE A 221 -13.20 2.47 6.13
N TYR A 222 -13.01 3.66 5.57
CA TYR A 222 -11.74 4.37 5.50
C TYR A 222 -11.87 5.72 6.21
N GLU A 223 -10.89 6.02 7.07
CA GLU A 223 -10.72 7.35 7.64
C GLU A 223 -10.04 8.24 6.58
N MET A 224 -10.67 9.37 6.24
CA MET A 224 -10.11 10.33 5.28
C MET A 224 -9.38 11.46 5.99
N ASP A 225 -10.01 11.99 7.03
CA ASP A 225 -9.54 13.08 7.88
C ASP A 225 -10.23 12.94 9.26
N LYS A 226 -9.81 13.70 10.28
CA LYS A 226 -10.22 13.53 11.69
C LYS A 226 -11.73 13.40 11.94
N HIS A 227 -12.55 13.92 11.04
CA HIS A 227 -14.01 13.91 11.15
C HIS A 227 -14.72 13.33 9.93
N ARG A 228 -13.99 12.78 8.95
CA ARG A 228 -14.53 12.33 7.66
C ARG A 228 -14.24 10.85 7.41
N PHE A 229 -15.28 10.11 7.08
CA PHE A 229 -15.22 8.68 6.84
C PHE A 229 -15.85 8.32 5.50
N LEU A 230 -15.16 7.50 4.72
CA LEU A 230 -15.65 6.93 3.48
C LEU A 230 -16.16 5.52 3.74
N PHE A 231 -17.39 5.24 3.31
CA PHE A 231 -18.04 3.95 3.36
C PHE A 231 -18.20 3.42 1.95
N GLU A 232 -17.53 2.32 1.63
CA GLU A 232 -17.64 1.64 0.35
C GLU A 232 -18.50 0.40 0.51
N PHE A 233 -19.60 0.36 -0.24
CA PHE A 233 -20.55 -0.74 -0.28
C PHE A 233 -20.28 -1.67 -1.46
N SER A 234 -20.78 -2.90 -1.38
CA SER A 234 -20.66 -3.89 -2.47
C SER A 234 -21.34 -3.45 -3.77
N SER A 235 -22.41 -2.64 -3.68
CA SER A 235 -23.09 -2.08 -4.85
C SER A 235 -23.71 -0.69 -4.58
N LYS A 236 -24.10 0.01 -5.66
CA LYS A 236 -24.86 1.26 -5.57
C LYS A 236 -26.22 1.06 -4.88
N ALA A 237 -26.93 -0.01 -5.22
CA ALA A 237 -28.23 -0.30 -4.63
C ALA A 237 -28.18 -0.41 -3.09
N THR A 238 -27.10 -0.99 -2.56
CA THR A 238 -26.89 -1.09 -1.11
C THR A 238 -26.56 0.26 -0.47
N ALA A 239 -25.82 1.13 -1.16
CA ALA A 239 -25.56 2.50 -0.68
C ALA A 239 -26.86 3.33 -0.67
N ASP A 240 -27.65 3.24 -1.74
CA ASP A 240 -28.95 3.92 -1.87
C ASP A 240 -29.96 3.45 -0.82
N GLN A 241 -29.94 2.15 -0.46
CA GLN A 241 -30.78 1.62 0.62
C GLN A 241 -30.40 2.22 1.98
N VAL A 242 -29.10 2.40 2.25
CA VAL A 242 -28.62 3.02 3.48
C VAL A 242 -29.07 4.48 3.57
N LEU A 243 -29.08 5.22 2.47
CA LEU A 243 -29.58 6.61 2.46
C LEU A 243 -31.08 6.74 2.72
N LYS A 244 -31.88 5.69 2.49
CA LYS A 244 -33.34 5.70 2.68
C LYS A 244 -33.79 5.37 4.10
N ILE A 245 -32.86 4.97 4.96
CA ILE A 245 -33.15 4.54 6.33
C ILE A 245 -32.59 5.60 7.29
N GLU A 246 -33.31 5.86 8.39
CA GLU A 246 -32.82 6.74 9.44
C GLU A 246 -31.84 6.01 10.36
N TRP A 247 -30.72 6.67 10.68
CA TRP A 247 -29.71 6.15 11.59
C TRP A 247 -29.25 7.23 12.55
N PHE A 248 -28.96 6.85 13.78
CA PHE A 248 -28.51 7.78 14.82
C PHE A 248 -27.12 7.37 15.33
N TRP A 249 -26.20 8.34 15.41
CA TRP A 249 -24.88 8.15 15.99
C TRP A 249 -24.95 8.27 17.51
N LYS A 250 -24.90 7.12 18.20
CA LYS A 250 -25.20 6.97 19.64
C LYS A 250 -26.65 7.42 19.94
N LYS A 251 -27.43 6.61 20.66
CA LYS A 251 -28.70 7.14 21.20
C LYS A 251 -28.31 8.24 22.20
N LEU A 252 -28.91 9.42 22.05
CA LEU A 252 -29.03 10.36 23.17
C LEU A 252 -29.67 9.66 24.36
#